data_AF-A0A4S8LYP9-F1
#
_entry.id   AF-A0A4S8LYP9-F1
#
_cell.length_a   1.000
_cell.length_b   1.000
_cell.length_c   1.000
_cell.angle_alpha   90.00
_cell.angle_beta   90.00
_cell.angle_gamma   90.00
#
_symmetry.space_group_name_H-M   'P 1'
#
loop_
_entity.id
_entity.type
_entity.pdbx_description
1 polymer ?
#
loop_
_entity_poly.entity_id
_entity_poly.type
_entity_poly.pdbx_seq_one_letter_code
_entity_poly.pdbx_strand_id
1 'polypeptide(L)'
;MCNAYIKKGEIGGKTITYVCKSWKTSTEWNDGFYLEALVVPYIISLFTAPGFINVAMEPPHHSFWIEASTDMPLILKQRCVEAFEKLHACGVLHGDVELRHMLIGGDA
;
A
#
# COMPACT_ATOMS: atom_id res chain seq x y z
N MET A 1 -4.78 15.04 1.48
CA MET A 1 -4.91 14.32 0.19
C MET A 1 -3.60 13.59 -0.08
N CYS A 2 -3.66 12.30 -0.42
CA CYS A 2 -2.49 11.44 -0.65
C CYS A 2 -2.18 11.38 -2.14
N ASN A 3 -0.91 11.50 -2.51
CA ASN A 3 -0.44 11.20 -3.86
C ASN A 3 0.35 9.89 -3.85
N ALA A 4 0.20 9.07 -4.90
CA ALA A 4 0.95 7.83 -5.06
C ALA A 4 1.82 7.90 -6.32
N TYR A 5 3.05 7.42 -6.22
CA TYR A 5 4.03 7.44 -7.30
C TYR A 5 4.72 6.08 -7.43
N ILE A 6 5.00 5.64 -8.65
CA ILE A 6 5.93 4.53 -8.90
C ILE A 6 7.33 5.14 -9.02
N LYS A 7 8.27 4.67 -8.21
CA LYS A 7 9.65 5.16 -8.17
C LYS A 7 10.64 4.01 -8.29
N LYS A 8 11.87 4.38 -8.65
CA LYS A 8 13.03 3.50 -8.58
C LYS A 8 13.97 3.98 -7.48
N GLY A 9 14.57 3.05 -6.76
CA GLY A 9 15.55 3.30 -5.72
C GLY A 9 16.61 2.22 -5.72
N GLU A 10 17.64 2.37 -4.89
CA GLU A 10 18.72 1.41 -4.78
C GLU A 10 18.83 0.92 -3.34
N ILE A 11 18.82 -0.41 -3.14
CA ILE A 11 19.04 -1.03 -1.84
C ILE A 11 20.15 -2.07 -2.01
N GLY A 12 21.25 -1.92 -1.28
CA GLY A 12 22.37 -2.87 -1.31
C GLY A 12 22.94 -3.11 -2.72
N GLY A 13 23.04 -2.06 -3.55
CA GLY A 13 23.54 -2.16 -4.92
C GLY A 13 22.53 -2.67 -5.96
N LYS A 14 21.28 -2.96 -5.55
CA LYS A 14 20.23 -3.43 -6.45
C LYS A 14 19.18 -2.34 -6.66
N THR A 15 18.87 -2.06 -7.92
CA THR A 15 17.75 -1.18 -8.27
C THR A 15 16.44 -1.90 -8.02
N ILE A 16 15.56 -1.28 -7.23
CA ILE A 16 14.22 -1.76 -6.92
C ILE A 16 13.17 -0.78 -7.44
N THR A 17 12.00 -1.31 -7.79
CA THR A 17 10.79 -0.51 -8.06
C THR A 17 9.92 -0.53 -6.81
N TYR A 18 9.44 0.63 -6.39
CA TYR A 18 8.61 0.75 -5.19
C TYR A 18 7.48 1.76 -5.42
N VAL A 19 6.40 1.60 -4.65
CA VAL A 19 5.29 2.55 -4.58
C VAL A 19 5.56 3.54 -3.45
N CYS A 20 5.54 4.83 -3.76
CA CYS A 20 5.71 5.90 -2.79
C CYS A 20 4.36 6.59 -2.59
N LYS A 21 3.76 6.45 -1.41
CA LYS A 21 2.64 7.31 -1.00
C LYS A 21 3.19 8.53 -0.27
N SER A 22 2.67 9.71 -0.59
CA SER A 22 3.13 10.99 -0.07
C SER A 22 1.96 11.84 0.40
N TRP A 23 2.09 12.36 1.62
CA TRP A 23 1.11 13.24 2.24
C TRP A 23 1.77 14.56 2.59
N LYS A 24 1.12 15.66 2.22
CA LYS A 24 1.54 16.99 2.66
C LYS A 24 1.32 17.10 4.17
N THR A 25 2.35 17.49 4.91
CA THR A 25 2.31 17.70 6.36
C THR A 25 2.91 19.06 6.70
N SER A 26 2.41 19.68 7.76
CA SER A 26 3.05 20.83 8.42
C SER A 26 3.96 20.42 9.57
N THR A 27 3.93 19.14 9.95
CA THR A 27 4.54 18.62 11.18
C THR A 27 5.74 17.76 10.83
N GLU A 28 6.88 18.03 11.47
CA GLU A 28 8.04 17.12 11.45
C GLU A 28 7.67 15.84 12.20
N TRP A 29 7.68 14.72 11.48
CA TRP A 29 7.29 13.41 12.01
C TRP A 29 8.56 12.63 12.32
N ASN A 30 8.79 12.30 13.59
CA ASN A 30 10.02 11.65 14.07
C ASN A 30 9.89 10.15 14.35
N ASP A 31 8.68 9.58 14.32
CA ASP A 31 8.46 8.17 14.68
C ASP A 31 8.06 7.30 13.48
N GLY A 32 8.85 6.27 13.19
CA GLY A 32 8.54 5.28 12.18
C GLY A 32 7.43 4.32 12.63
N PHE A 33 6.45 4.06 11.76
CA PHE A 33 5.40 3.07 11.99
C PHE A 33 5.53 1.92 10.99
N TYR A 34 5.89 0.74 11.48
CA TYR A 34 6.00 -0.47 10.67
C TYR A 34 4.70 -1.25 10.78
N LEU A 35 4.05 -1.47 9.64
CA LEU A 35 2.86 -2.31 9.55
C LEU A 35 3.16 -3.40 8.52
N GLU A 36 3.50 -4.58 9.01
CA GLU A 36 3.58 -5.80 8.22
C GLU A 36 2.22 -6.48 8.30
N ALA A 37 1.42 -6.36 7.24
CA ALA A 37 0.18 -7.12 7.11
C ALA A 37 0.19 -7.82 5.76
N LEU A 38 -0.14 -9.12 5.74
CA LEU A 38 -0.20 -9.94 4.53
C LEU A 38 -1.12 -9.37 3.43
N VAL A 39 -1.97 -8.41 3.78
CA VAL A 39 -2.98 -7.78 2.93
C VAL A 39 -2.69 -6.32 2.60
N VAL A 40 -1.56 -5.79 3.08
CA VAL A 40 -1.07 -4.44 2.80
C VAL A 40 0.33 -4.57 2.19
N PRO A 41 0.68 -3.78 1.16
CA PRO A 41 2.02 -3.83 0.61
C PRO A 41 3.09 -3.58 1.68
N TYR A 42 4.16 -4.38 1.66
CA TYR A 42 5.23 -4.31 2.65
C TYR A 42 5.86 -2.92 2.67
N ILE A 43 5.99 -2.32 3.87
CA ILE A 43 6.61 -1.01 4.03
C ILE A 43 8.13 -1.18 4.03
N ILE A 44 8.77 -0.68 2.97
CA ILE A 44 10.22 -0.69 2.82
C ILE A 44 10.86 0.37 3.73
N SER A 45 10.30 1.59 3.73
CA SER A 45 10.86 2.71 4.48
C SER A 45 9.86 3.85 4.65
N LEU A 46 10.08 4.64 5.68
CA LEU A 46 9.42 5.92 5.95
C LEU A 46 10.47 7.02 5.91
N PHE A 47 10.16 8.11 5.20
CA PHE A 47 11.08 9.24 5.13
C PHE A 47 10.33 10.56 4.96
N THR A 48 10.92 11.62 5.51
CA THR A 48 10.39 12.97 5.39
C THR A 48 11.09 13.70 4.25
N ALA A 49 10.34 14.58 3.58
CA ALA A 49 10.86 15.62 2.71
C ALA A 49 10.25 16.96 3.18
N PRO A 50 10.80 18.13 2.81
CA PRO A 50 10.26 19.40 3.27
C PRO A 50 8.75 19.53 2.98
N GLY A 51 7.93 19.50 4.05
CA GLY A 51 6.47 19.57 3.98
C GLY A 51 5.75 18.27 3.57
N PHE A 52 6.44 17.13 3.54
CA PHE A 52 5.85 15.84 3.13
C PHE A 52 6.34 14.67 3.98
N ILE A 53 5.43 13.76 4.29
CA ILE A 53 5.75 12.40 4.78
C ILE A 53 5.58 11.45 3.62
N ASN A 54 6.55 10.56 3.46
CA ASN A 54 6.57 9.58 2.40
C ASN A 54 6.70 8.18 2.98
N VAL A 55 5.89 7.27 2.44
CA VAL A 55 5.94 5.84 2.73
C VAL A 55 6.37 5.15 1.44
N ALA A 56 7.55 4.53 1.44
CA ALA A 56 7.98 3.61 0.39
C ALA A 56 7.50 2.21 0.72
N MET A 57 6.79 1.59 -0.22
CA MET A 57 6.21 0.27 -0.09
C MET A 57 6.58 -0.58 -1.30
N GLU A 58 6.59 -1.89 -1.14
CA GLU A 58 6.64 -2.80 -2.28
C GLU A 58 5.43 -2.60 -3.20
N PRO A 59 5.55 -2.87 -4.51
CA PRO A 59 4.38 -2.99 -5.37
C PRO A 59 3.43 -4.08 -4.83
N PRO A 60 2.10 -3.91 -4.96
CA PRO A 60 1.14 -4.92 -4.48
C PRO A 60 1.38 -6.32 -5.04
N HIS A 61 1.87 -6.41 -6.28
CA HIS A 61 2.30 -7.65 -6.90
C HIS A 61 3.39 -7.36 -7.94
N HIS A 62 4.29 -8.31 -8.20
CA HIS A 62 5.45 -8.09 -9.08
C HIS A 62 5.10 -8.01 -10.58
N SER A 63 3.99 -8.63 -11.00
CA SER A 63 3.59 -8.68 -12.42
C SER A 63 2.60 -7.59 -12.79
N PHE A 64 1.44 -7.58 -12.13
CA PHE A 64 0.37 -6.61 -12.34
C PHE A 64 -0.52 -6.53 -11.11
N TRP A 65 -1.22 -5.42 -10.98
CA TRP A 65 -2.30 -5.23 -10.02
C TRP A 65 -3.35 -4.32 -10.65
N ILE A 66 -4.60 -4.49 -10.25
CA ILE A 66 -5.72 -3.69 -10.72
C ILE A 66 -6.48 -3.09 -9.55
N GLU A 67 -7.12 -1.95 -9.81
CA GLU A 67 -8.11 -1.38 -8.88
C GLU A 67 -9.34 -2.29 -8.83
N ALA A 68 -9.91 -2.48 -7.64
CA ALA A 68 -11.17 -3.18 -7.51
C ALA A 68 -12.28 -2.45 -8.29
N SER A 69 -13.21 -3.20 -8.87
CA SER A 69 -14.33 -2.66 -9.63
C SER A 69 -15.61 -3.43 -9.33
N THR A 70 -16.77 -2.78 -9.52
CA THR A 70 -18.07 -3.44 -9.42
C THR A 70 -18.24 -4.58 -10.40
N ASP A 71 -17.55 -4.50 -11.54
CA ASP A 71 -17.70 -5.41 -12.68
C ASP A 71 -16.73 -6.59 -12.62
N MET A 72 -15.90 -6.67 -11.57
CA MET A 72 -14.95 -7.77 -11.42
C MET A 72 -15.64 -9.10 -11.08
N PRO A 73 -15.06 -10.24 -11.50
CA PRO A 73 -15.59 -11.57 -11.18
C PRO A 73 -15.80 -11.80 -9.68
N LEU A 74 -16.78 -12.64 -9.33
CA LEU A 74 -17.14 -12.93 -7.93
C LEU A 74 -15.96 -13.44 -7.10
N ILE A 75 -15.05 -14.23 -7.70
CA ILE A 75 -13.84 -14.72 -7.03
C ILE A 75 -12.93 -13.59 -6.54
N LEU A 76 -12.83 -12.48 -7.30
CA LEU A 76 -12.02 -11.33 -6.89
C LEU A 76 -12.71 -10.51 -5.79
N LYS A 77 -14.06 -10.46 -5.80
CA LYS A 77 -14.84 -9.87 -4.70
C LYS A 77 -14.63 -10.62 -3.40
N GLN A 78 -14.62 -11.95 -3.45
CA GLN A 78 -14.36 -12.78 -2.28
C GLN A 78 -12.97 -12.50 -1.70
N ARG A 79 -11.95 -12.35 -2.54
CA ARG A 79 -10.58 -11.99 -2.08
C ARG A 79 -10.53 -10.65 -1.35
N CYS A 80 -11.28 -9.64 -1.80
CA CYS A 80 -11.37 -8.37 -1.06
C CYS A 80 -11.95 -8.58 0.34
N VAL A 81 -13.01 -9.39 0.47
CA VAL A 81 -13.62 -9.71 1.78
C VAL A 81 -12.63 -10.45 2.69
N GLU A 82 -11.96 -11.49 2.17
CA GLU A 82 -10.92 -12.22 2.90
C GLU A 82 -9.76 -11.32 3.34
N ALA A 83 -9.41 -10.32 2.52
CA ALA A 83 -8.40 -9.34 2.88
C ALA A 83 -8.83 -8.48 4.08
N PHE A 84 -10.10 -8.05 4.13
CA PHE A 84 -10.66 -7.36 5.30
C PHE A 84 -10.74 -8.27 6.52
N GLU A 85 -11.10 -9.55 6.38
CA GLU A 85 -11.11 -10.49 7.49
C GLU A 85 -9.73 -10.64 8.12
N LYS A 86 -8.68 -10.76 7.30
CA LYS A 86 -7.28 -10.79 7.77
C LYS A 86 -6.88 -9.47 8.43
N LEU A 87 -7.27 -8.33 7.86
CA LEU A 87 -6.99 -7.02 8.46
C LEU A 87 -7.66 -6.88 9.85
N HIS A 88 -8.93 -7.27 9.94
CA HIS A 88 -9.70 -7.24 11.18
C HIS A 88 -9.18 -8.26 12.21
N ALA A 89 -8.67 -9.42 11.78
CA ALA A 89 -8.03 -10.39 12.68
C ALA A 89 -6.78 -9.82 13.37
N CYS A 90 -6.10 -8.84 12.74
CA CYS A 90 -5.02 -8.08 13.35
C CYS A 90 -5.50 -6.92 14.24
N GLY A 91 -6.82 -6.76 14.44
CA GLY A 91 -7.40 -5.63 15.16
C GLY A 91 -7.32 -4.29 14.42
N VAL A 92 -7.02 -4.32 13.12
CA VAL A 92 -6.87 -3.12 12.28
C VAL A 92 -8.17 -2.87 11.51
N LEU A 93 -8.69 -1.64 11.58
CA LEU A 93 -9.79 -1.16 10.76
C LEU A 93 -9.23 -0.27 9.65
N HIS A 94 -9.64 -0.49 8.40
CA HIS A 94 -9.14 0.30 7.25
C HIS A 94 -9.54 1.79 7.34
N GLY A 95 -10.71 2.11 7.91
CA GLY A 95 -11.14 3.49 8.20
C GLY A 95 -11.62 4.34 7.02
N ASP A 96 -11.41 3.90 5.77
CA ASP A 96 -11.81 4.61 4.54
C ASP A 96 -12.00 3.63 3.37
N VAL A 97 -13.05 2.81 3.48
CA VAL A 97 -13.31 1.69 2.58
C VAL A 97 -13.92 2.18 1.26
N GLU A 98 -13.14 2.14 0.19
CA GLU A 98 -13.57 2.48 -1.16
C GLU A 98 -12.84 1.60 -2.18
N LEU A 99 -13.47 1.32 -3.33
CA LEU A 99 -12.89 0.44 -4.36
C LEU A 99 -11.52 0.93 -4.85
N ARG A 100 -11.33 2.25 -4.96
CA ARG A 100 -10.06 2.89 -5.33
C ARG A 100 -8.91 2.69 -4.35
N HIS A 101 -9.20 2.21 -3.14
CA HIS A 101 -8.20 1.89 -2.12
C HIS A 101 -7.89 0.40 -2.06
N MET A 102 -8.55 -0.43 -2.89
CA MET A 102 -8.35 -1.87 -2.97
C MET A 102 -7.59 -2.22 -4.24
N LEU A 103 -6.43 -2.85 -4.08
CA LEU A 103 -5.61 -3.33 -5.19
C LEU A 103 -5.58 -4.85 -5.18
N ILE A 104 -5.86 -5.44 -6.33
CA ILE A 104 -5.93 -6.89 -6.51
C ILE A 104 -4.73 -7.31 -7.35
N GLY A 105 -3.83 -8.09 -6.73
CA GLY A 105 -2.65 -8.66 -7.38
C GLY A 105 -3.00 -9.78 -8.36
N GLY A 106 -2.02 -10.15 -9.18
CA GLY A 106 -2.11 -11.23 -10.16
C GLY A 106 -1.92 -12.63 -9.59
N ASP A 107 -1.92 -12.76 -8.28
CA ASP A 107 -1.70 -13.97 -7.50
C ASP A 107 -2.77 -15.00 -7.91
N ALA A 108 -2.34 -16.18 -8.36
CA ALA A 108 -3.23 -17.27 -8.76
C ALA A 108 -4.01 -17.83 -7.56
#